data_AF-A0A0R1P911-F1
#
_entry.id   AF-A0A0R1P911-F1
#
_cell.length_a   1.000
_cell.length_b   1.000
_cell.length_c   1.000
_cell.angle_alpha   90.00
_cell.angle_beta   90.00
_cell.angle_gamma   90.00
#
_symmetry.space_group_name_H-M   'P 1'
#
loop_
_entity.id
_entity.type
_entity.pdbx_description
1 polymer ?
#
loop_
_entity_poly.entity_id
_entity_poly.type
_entity_poly.pdbx_seq_one_letter_code
_entity_poly.pdbx_strand_id
1 'polypeptide(L)'
;MLTKEELSKITKQAIGTLHYTYIVGKVSSQNSFAIQLYDAISEELVANSFIYEGDKPGRFTIDFVPERSNKTDREVLRDINSQLYDYFDEQLEPKYYIKLLNTEYGYLAKVEGTDTWSVTSLKIAKMSNQKVAFTAGEISEIANSDLCANLNPMDLWHAAEEVEED
;
A
#
# COMPACT_ATOMS: atom_id res chain seq x y z
N MET A 1 5.12 1.97 -1.01
CA MET A 1 5.50 3.13 -1.85
C MET A 1 4.97 2.92 -3.26
N LEU A 2 4.28 3.90 -3.84
CA LEU A 2 3.79 3.84 -5.22
C LEU A 2 4.94 4.03 -6.22
N THR A 3 5.03 3.19 -7.24
CA THR A 3 6.07 3.26 -8.29
C THR A 3 5.46 3.49 -9.66
N LYS A 4 6.30 3.90 -10.63
CA LYS A 4 5.88 4.04 -12.02
C LYS A 4 5.41 2.71 -12.61
N GLU A 5 6.07 1.62 -12.24
CA GLU A 5 5.78 0.27 -12.70
C GLU A 5 4.41 -0.20 -12.18
N GLU A 6 4.12 0.01 -10.90
CA GLU A 6 2.83 -0.37 -10.33
C GLU A 6 1.69 0.47 -10.89
N LEU A 7 1.90 1.78 -11.04
CA LEU A 7 0.96 2.67 -11.73
C LEU A 7 0.71 2.22 -13.18
N SER A 8 1.75 1.79 -13.88
CA SER A 8 1.63 1.30 -15.25
C SER A 8 0.83 0.00 -15.30
N LYS A 9 1.02 -0.89 -14.33
CA LYS A 9 0.29 -2.15 -14.21
C LYS A 9 -1.20 -1.91 -13.93
N ILE A 10 -1.52 -1.07 -12.95
CA ILE A 10 -2.90 -0.67 -12.61
C ILE A 10 -3.59 -0.02 -13.82
N THR A 11 -2.93 0.96 -14.44
CA THR A 11 -3.48 1.66 -15.62
C THR A 11 -3.76 0.70 -16.77
N LYS A 12 -2.83 -0.21 -17.06
CA LYS A 12 -3.00 -1.22 -18.12
C LYS A 12 -4.16 -2.16 -17.82
N GLN A 13 -4.30 -2.60 -16.58
CA GLN A 13 -5.39 -3.49 -16.17
C GLN A 13 -6.74 -2.79 -16.26
N ALA A 14 -6.83 -1.52 -15.88
CA ALA A 14 -8.05 -0.72 -15.98
C ALA A 14 -8.46 -0.40 -17.43
N ILE A 15 -7.51 -0.14 -18.32
CA ILE A 15 -7.79 0.01 -19.76
C ILE A 15 -8.31 -1.31 -20.36
N GLY A 16 -7.76 -2.44 -19.91
CA GLY A 16 -8.18 -3.76 -20.36
C GLY A 16 -8.02 -3.94 -21.87
N THR A 17 -9.12 -4.23 -22.56
CA THR A 17 -9.17 -4.42 -24.03
C THR A 17 -9.63 -3.16 -24.78
N LEU A 18 -9.80 -2.03 -24.10
CA LEU A 18 -10.25 -0.79 -24.72
C LEU A 18 -9.10 -0.12 -25.51
N HIS A 19 -9.46 0.69 -26.50
CA HIS A 19 -8.51 1.35 -27.40
C HIS A 19 -7.92 2.62 -26.74
N TYR A 20 -7.16 2.45 -25.65
CA TYR A 20 -6.43 3.55 -25.00
C TYR A 20 -4.95 3.22 -24.90
N THR A 21 -4.11 4.26 -25.01
CA THR A 21 -2.70 4.20 -24.63
C THR A 21 -2.45 5.15 -23.48
N TYR A 22 -1.32 4.98 -22.78
CA TYR A 22 -1.02 5.80 -21.62
C TYR A 22 0.47 6.05 -21.46
N ILE A 23 0.79 7.16 -20.79
CA ILE A 23 2.14 7.51 -20.36
C ILE A 23 2.12 7.72 -18.85
N VAL A 24 3.05 7.07 -18.14
CA VAL A 24 3.28 7.32 -16.71
C VAL A 24 4.58 8.10 -16.53
N GLY A 25 4.48 9.26 -15.89
CA GLY A 25 5.60 10.14 -15.58
C GLY A 25 5.70 10.43 -14.09
N LYS A 26 6.92 10.69 -13.60
CA LYS A 26 7.14 11.26 -12.27
C LYS A 26 6.99 12.78 -12.36
N VAL A 27 6.26 13.39 -11.44
CA VAL A 27 6.10 14.84 -11.37
C VAL A 27 7.14 15.42 -10.38
N SER A 28 7.45 16.71 -10.48
CA SER A 28 8.59 17.35 -9.82
C SER A 28 8.50 17.43 -8.29
N SER A 29 7.32 17.20 -7.70
CA SER A 29 7.16 17.14 -6.24
C SER A 29 7.49 15.74 -5.69
N GLN A 30 7.90 15.69 -4.41
CA GLN A 30 8.17 14.43 -3.72
C GLN A 30 6.95 13.49 -3.87
N ASN A 31 7.20 12.26 -4.33
CA ASN A 31 6.24 11.17 -4.49
C ASN A 31 4.96 11.51 -5.28
N SER A 32 5.14 12.23 -6.39
CA SER A 32 4.07 12.54 -7.33
C SER A 32 4.26 11.87 -8.69
N PHE A 33 3.15 11.47 -9.30
CA PHE A 33 3.09 10.84 -10.61
C PHE A 33 1.96 11.42 -11.44
N ALA A 34 2.08 11.29 -12.76
CA ALA A 34 1.02 11.62 -13.70
C ALA A 34 0.77 10.45 -14.64
N ILE A 35 -0.51 10.16 -14.90
CA ILE A 35 -0.96 9.30 -15.99
C ILE A 35 -1.57 10.21 -17.05
N GLN A 36 -1.04 10.17 -18.26
CA GLN A 36 -1.65 10.79 -19.43
C GLN A 36 -2.33 9.68 -20.22
N LEU A 37 -3.65 9.79 -20.40
CA LEU A 37 -4.45 8.81 -21.11
C LEU A 37 -4.77 9.33 -22.51
N TYR A 38 -4.52 8.52 -23.54
CA TYR A 38 -4.77 8.87 -24.93
C TYR A 38 -5.72 7.89 -25.58
N ASP A 39 -6.50 8.39 -26.53
CA ASP A 39 -7.23 7.54 -27.47
C ASP A 39 -6.22 6.86 -28.40
N ALA A 40 -6.26 5.53 -28.49
CA ALA A 40 -5.29 4.79 -29.31
C ALA A 40 -5.50 4.96 -30.82
N ILE A 41 -6.66 5.47 -31.25
CA ILE A 41 -7.03 5.65 -32.66
C ILE A 41 -6.79 7.09 -33.09
N SER A 42 -7.34 8.06 -32.35
CA SER A 42 -7.20 9.48 -32.69
C SER A 42 -5.91 10.11 -32.17
N GLU A 43 -5.19 9.43 -31.28
CA GLU A 43 -4.02 9.94 -30.55
C GLU A 43 -4.32 11.20 -29.71
N GLU A 44 -5.61 11.52 -29.51
CA GLU A 44 -6.03 12.65 -28.71
C GLU A 44 -5.84 12.37 -27.23
N LEU A 45 -5.38 13.39 -26.50
CA LEU A 45 -5.33 13.36 -25.05
C LEU A 45 -6.76 13.32 -24.49
N VAL A 46 -7.03 12.33 -23.65
CA VAL A 46 -8.33 12.06 -23.04
C VAL A 46 -8.40 12.70 -21.66
N ALA A 47 -7.36 12.49 -20.86
CA ALA A 47 -7.26 13.03 -19.52
C ALA A 47 -5.82 13.02 -19.00
N ASN A 48 -5.57 13.92 -18.06
CA ASN A 48 -4.43 13.85 -17.16
C ASN A 48 -4.93 13.40 -15.79
N SER A 49 -4.27 12.42 -15.17
CA SER A 49 -4.47 12.04 -13.77
C SER A 49 -3.22 12.37 -13.00
N PHE A 50 -3.34 13.20 -11.97
CA PHE A 50 -2.25 13.53 -11.07
C PHE A 50 -2.42 12.73 -9.77
N ILE A 51 -1.38 12.02 -9.38
CA ILE A 51 -1.35 11.21 -8.17
C ILE A 51 -0.26 11.76 -7.28
N TYR A 52 -0.61 12.19 -6.07
CA TYR A 52 0.35 12.79 -5.15
C TYR A 52 0.15 12.26 -3.74
N GLU A 53 1.27 11.99 -3.08
CA GLU A 53 1.27 11.65 -1.67
C GLU A 53 1.03 12.91 -0.84
N GLY A 54 0.11 12.83 0.13
CA GLY A 54 -0.15 13.92 1.07
C GLY A 54 0.87 13.95 2.22
N ASP A 55 0.56 14.73 3.26
CA ASP A 55 1.44 14.88 4.44
C ASP A 55 1.64 13.57 5.24
N LYS A 56 0.80 12.57 5.00
CA LYS A 56 0.89 11.25 5.63
C LYS A 56 1.47 10.26 4.61
N PRO A 57 2.64 9.66 4.90
CA PRO A 57 3.20 8.61 4.05
C PRO A 57 2.20 7.49 3.78
N GLY A 58 2.15 7.02 2.54
CA GLY A 58 1.25 5.99 2.06
C GLY A 58 -0.14 6.50 1.68
N ARG A 59 -0.49 7.75 1.98
CA ARG A 59 -1.81 8.33 1.62
C ARG A 59 -1.70 9.16 0.35
N PHE A 60 -2.27 8.63 -0.73
CA PHE A 60 -2.29 9.29 -2.03
C PHE A 60 -3.65 9.94 -2.31
N THR A 61 -3.61 11.05 -3.02
CA THR A 61 -4.77 11.71 -3.62
C THR A 61 -4.66 11.63 -5.13
N ILE A 62 -5.79 11.49 -5.81
CA ILE A 62 -5.88 11.40 -7.27
C ILE A 62 -6.75 12.55 -7.78
N ASP A 63 -6.20 13.36 -8.68
CA ASP A 63 -6.92 14.43 -9.37
C ASP A 63 -6.99 14.13 -10.87
N PHE A 64 -8.21 13.92 -11.39
CA PHE A 64 -8.45 13.75 -12.83
C PHE A 64 -8.85 15.06 -13.48
N VAL A 65 -8.15 15.41 -14.56
CA VAL A 65 -8.44 16.52 -15.46
C VAL A 65 -8.81 15.94 -16.83
N PRO A 66 -10.11 15.71 -17.09
CA PRO A 66 -10.56 15.23 -18.40
C PRO A 66 -10.43 16.36 -19.43
N GLU A 67 -9.81 16.06 -20.58
CA GLU A 67 -9.67 16.98 -21.71
C GLU A 67 -10.87 16.91 -22.66
N ARG A 68 -11.61 15.79 -22.62
CA ARG A 68 -12.86 15.60 -23.34
C ARG A 68 -13.86 14.81 -22.50
N SER A 69 -15.14 14.89 -22.85
CA SER A 69 -16.22 14.35 -22.03
C SER A 69 -17.10 13.36 -22.79
N ASN A 70 -16.57 12.15 -22.98
CA ASN A 70 -17.28 11.01 -23.57
C ASN A 70 -17.59 9.96 -22.46
N LYS A 71 -18.68 9.20 -22.64
CA LYS A 71 -19.11 8.15 -21.70
C LYS A 71 -18.03 7.09 -21.45
N THR A 72 -17.41 6.54 -22.49
CA THR A 72 -16.35 5.53 -22.39
C THR A 72 -15.12 6.07 -21.66
N ASP A 73 -14.74 7.32 -21.94
CA ASP A 73 -13.61 7.98 -21.24
C ASP A 73 -13.88 8.04 -19.74
N ARG A 74 -15.11 8.39 -19.33
CA ARG A 74 -15.49 8.42 -17.90
C ARG A 74 -15.47 7.04 -17.25
N GLU A 75 -15.86 5.99 -17.98
CA GLU A 75 -15.81 4.61 -17.47
C GLU A 75 -14.37 4.18 -17.22
N VAL A 76 -13.46 4.41 -18.17
CA VAL A 76 -12.03 4.09 -18.01
C VAL A 76 -11.40 4.86 -16.86
N LEU A 77 -11.66 6.16 -16.74
CA LEU A 77 -11.12 6.96 -15.64
C LEU A 77 -11.65 6.49 -14.28
N ARG A 78 -12.92 6.09 -14.20
CA ARG A 78 -13.50 5.52 -12.98
C ARG A 78 -12.85 4.19 -12.62
N ASP A 79 -12.58 3.34 -13.60
CA ASP A 79 -11.96 2.03 -13.36
C ASP A 79 -10.49 2.17 -12.94
N ILE A 80 -9.74 3.11 -13.54
CA ILE A 80 -8.39 3.49 -13.08
C ILE A 80 -8.45 3.97 -11.63
N ASN A 81 -9.39 4.88 -11.32
CA ASN A 81 -9.56 5.42 -9.97
C ASN A 81 -9.86 4.32 -8.95
N SER A 82 -10.80 3.42 -9.27
CA SER A 82 -11.18 2.31 -8.39
C SER A 82 -9.99 1.42 -8.09
N GLN A 83 -9.23 1.00 -9.11
CA GLN A 83 -8.08 0.11 -8.89
C GLN A 83 -6.93 0.80 -8.14
N LEU A 84 -6.78 2.12 -8.28
CA LEU A 84 -5.83 2.87 -7.46
C LEU A 84 -6.25 2.92 -6.00
N TYR A 85 -7.55 3.12 -5.72
CA TYR A 85 -8.06 3.05 -4.35
C TYR A 85 -7.91 1.66 -3.76
N ASP A 86 -8.25 0.61 -4.50
CA ASP A 86 -8.05 -0.78 -4.04
C ASP A 86 -6.58 -1.02 -3.69
N TYR A 87 -5.66 -0.59 -4.55
CA TYR A 87 -4.22 -0.66 -4.28
C TYR A 87 -3.84 0.14 -3.01
N PHE A 88 -4.31 1.38 -2.85
CA PHE A 88 -3.99 2.19 -1.69
C PHE A 88 -4.55 1.61 -0.39
N ASP A 89 -5.78 1.10 -0.41
CA ASP A 89 -6.40 0.47 0.75
C ASP A 89 -5.60 -0.79 1.16
N GLU A 90 -5.22 -1.66 0.22
CA GLU A 90 -4.32 -2.81 0.49
C GLU A 90 -2.95 -2.40 1.06
N GLN A 91 -2.42 -1.24 0.67
CA GLN A 91 -1.17 -0.73 1.23
C GLN A 91 -1.34 -0.12 2.63
N LEU A 92 -2.53 0.36 2.97
CA LEU A 92 -2.86 0.95 4.26
C LEU A 92 -3.38 -0.07 5.27
N GLU A 93 -3.79 -1.26 4.82
CA GLU A 93 -4.19 -2.36 5.70
C GLU A 93 -3.09 -2.69 6.72
N PRO A 94 -3.43 -2.73 8.03
CA PRO A 94 -2.48 -3.08 9.05
C PRO A 94 -1.91 -4.48 8.82
N LYS A 95 -0.59 -4.58 8.66
CA LYS A 95 0.11 -5.87 8.56
C LYS A 95 0.78 -6.16 9.88
N TYR A 96 0.73 -7.42 10.29
CA TYR A 96 1.28 -7.83 11.56
C TYR A 96 2.30 -8.94 11.33
N TYR A 97 3.47 -8.81 11.93
CA TYR A 97 4.59 -9.72 11.77
C TYR A 97 5.05 -10.21 13.13
N ILE A 98 5.40 -11.50 13.22
CA ILE A 98 5.97 -12.07 14.43
C ILE A 98 7.38 -12.56 14.16
N LYS A 99 8.34 -12.08 14.95
CA LYS A 99 9.69 -12.65 15.02
C LYS A 99 9.87 -13.37 16.34
N LEU A 100 9.96 -14.70 16.31
CA LEU A 100 10.35 -15.47 17.49
C LEU A 100 11.86 -15.32 17.73
N LEU A 101 12.25 -14.95 18.96
CA LEU A 101 13.65 -14.92 19.39
C LEU A 101 14.11 -16.28 19.91
N ASN A 102 13.19 -17.00 20.58
CA ASN A 102 13.37 -18.35 21.10
C ASN A 102 11.99 -18.97 21.37
N THR A 103 11.93 -20.11 22.08
CA THR A 103 10.68 -20.81 22.41
C THR A 103 9.77 -20.06 23.39
N GLU A 104 10.24 -18.97 24.00
CA GLU A 104 9.52 -18.23 25.05
C GLU A 104 9.29 -16.75 24.72
N TYR A 105 10.04 -16.18 23.78
CA TYR A 105 10.04 -14.75 23.46
C TYR A 105 9.96 -14.49 21.96
N GLY A 106 9.25 -13.43 21.58
CA GLY A 106 9.21 -12.89 20.23
C GLY A 106 8.84 -11.40 20.22
N TYR A 107 8.72 -10.85 19.02
CA TYR A 107 8.24 -9.49 18.77
C TYR A 107 7.01 -9.55 17.90
N LEU A 108 5.97 -8.80 18.25
CA LEU A 108 4.84 -8.51 17.37
C LEU A 108 5.03 -7.11 16.80
N ALA A 109 5.24 -7.01 15.49
CA ALA A 109 5.34 -5.75 14.77
C ALA A 109 4.04 -5.50 14.03
N LYS A 110 3.40 -4.37 14.29
CA LYS A 110 2.28 -3.84 13.51
C LYS A 110 2.79 -2.76 12.57
N VAL A 111 2.50 -2.92 11.29
CA VAL A 111 2.78 -1.98 10.21
C VAL A 111 1.50 -1.28 9.88
N GLU A 112 1.53 0.04 9.90
CA GLU A 112 0.45 0.88 9.45
C GLU A 112 0.97 1.68 8.25
N GLY A 113 0.35 1.53 7.09
CA GLY A 113 0.77 2.22 5.87
C GLY A 113 2.13 1.78 5.33
N THR A 114 2.78 2.66 4.53
CA THR A 114 3.99 2.29 3.79
C THR A 114 5.27 2.39 4.60
N ASP A 115 5.30 3.20 5.66
CA ASP A 115 6.56 3.56 6.35
C ASP A 115 6.43 3.71 7.88
N THR A 116 5.26 3.45 8.48
CA THR A 116 5.07 3.56 9.94
C THR A 116 4.92 2.19 10.60
N TRP A 117 5.83 1.87 11.53
CA TRP A 117 5.86 0.60 12.26
C TRP A 117 5.76 0.86 13.76
N SER A 118 4.96 0.06 14.46
CA SER A 118 4.92 -0.03 15.92
C SER A 118 5.26 -1.45 16.33
N VAL A 119 6.17 -1.64 17.28
CA VAL A 119 6.61 -2.98 17.69
C VAL A 119 6.45 -3.14 19.20
N THR A 120 5.80 -4.25 19.57
CA THR A 120 5.55 -4.63 20.96
C THR A 120 6.28 -5.94 21.25
N SER A 121 7.08 -6.00 22.32
CA SER A 121 7.70 -7.25 22.75
C SER A 121 6.66 -8.23 23.28
N LEU A 122 6.69 -9.48 22.80
CA LEU A 122 5.72 -10.51 23.15
C LEU A 122 6.46 -11.68 23.80
N LYS A 123 6.23 -11.95 25.08
CA LYS A 123 6.64 -13.22 25.68
C LYS A 123 5.45 -14.18 25.60
N ILE A 124 5.68 -15.35 25.01
CA ILE A 124 4.67 -16.32 24.56
C ILE A 124 3.80 -16.84 25.72
N ALA A 125 4.26 -16.67 26.97
CA ALA A 125 3.53 -17.01 28.19
C ALA A 125 3.16 -15.80 29.10
N LYS A 126 3.57 -14.58 28.76
CA LYS A 126 3.29 -13.32 29.51
C LYS A 126 3.74 -12.13 28.66
N MET A 127 2.85 -11.21 28.28
CA MET A 127 3.29 -10.04 27.49
C MET A 127 4.07 -9.03 28.34
N SER A 128 5.06 -8.36 27.74
CA SER A 128 5.79 -7.24 28.33
C SER A 128 5.53 -6.03 27.45
N ASN A 129 5.02 -4.93 28.02
CA ASN A 129 4.72 -3.69 27.29
C ASN A 129 5.98 -2.90 26.86
N GLN A 130 7.15 -3.55 26.76
CA GLN A 130 8.37 -2.92 26.27
C GLN A 130 8.28 -2.65 24.77
N LYS A 131 8.36 -1.36 24.42
CA LYS A 131 8.50 -0.88 23.04
C LYS A 131 9.95 -0.99 22.62
N VAL A 132 10.23 -1.69 21.52
CA VAL A 132 11.57 -1.80 20.92
C VAL A 132 11.53 -1.22 19.51
N ALA A 133 12.53 -0.43 19.13
CA ALA A 133 12.66 0.11 17.78
C ALA A 133 13.60 -0.78 16.95
N PHE A 134 13.21 -1.08 15.71
CA PHE A 134 14.02 -1.83 14.73
C PHE A 134 14.37 -0.94 13.54
N THR A 135 15.48 -1.24 12.88
CA THR A 135 15.86 -0.60 11.62
C THR A 135 15.11 -1.23 10.44
N ALA A 136 15.00 -0.49 9.32
CA ALA A 136 14.38 -0.98 8.09
C ALA A 136 15.03 -2.26 7.53
N GLY A 137 16.34 -2.43 7.75
CA GLY A 137 17.07 -3.64 7.36
C GLY A 137 16.65 -4.87 8.15
N GLU A 138 16.58 -4.74 9.48
CA GLU A 138 16.13 -5.83 10.37
C GLU A 138 14.67 -6.21 10.09
N ILE A 139 13.85 -5.24 9.69
CA ILE A 139 12.46 -5.46 9.30
C ILE A 139 12.34 -6.25 7.99
N SER A 140 13.14 -5.89 6.98
CA SER A 140 13.21 -6.64 5.72
C SER A 140 13.63 -8.09 5.95
N GLU A 141 14.57 -8.32 6.87
CA GLU A 141 14.97 -9.68 7.26
C GLU A 141 13.84 -10.46 7.95
N ILE A 142 13.03 -9.80 8.79
CA ILE A 142 11.89 -10.43 9.48
C ILE A 142 10.81 -10.85 8.47
N ALA A 143 10.42 -9.93 7.59
CA ALA A 143 9.37 -10.16 6.59
C ALA A 143 9.75 -11.27 5.58
N ASN A 144 11.04 -11.47 5.35
CA ASN A 144 11.56 -12.51 4.45
C ASN A 144 11.99 -13.79 5.18
N SER A 145 11.78 -13.90 6.50
CA SER A 145 12.17 -15.10 7.25
C SER A 145 11.09 -16.19 7.20
N ASP A 146 11.51 -17.45 7.02
CA ASP A 146 10.64 -18.64 7.07
C ASP A 146 9.93 -18.84 8.44
N LEU A 147 10.31 -18.04 9.45
CA LEU A 147 9.73 -18.03 10.79
C LEU A 147 8.51 -17.11 10.93
N CYS A 148 8.18 -16.31 9.92
CA CYS A 148 6.90 -15.62 9.82
C CYS A 148 5.81 -16.63 9.43
N ALA A 149 5.43 -17.47 10.37
CA ALA A 149 4.31 -18.39 10.20
C ALA A 149 3.01 -17.57 10.04
N ASN A 150 2.19 -17.96 9.05
CA ASN A 150 0.81 -17.51 8.80
C ASN A 150 -0.13 -17.82 9.99
N LEU A 151 0.18 -17.35 11.18
CA LEU A 151 -0.81 -17.25 12.25
C LEU A 151 -1.64 -16.01 11.95
N ASN A 152 -2.97 -16.15 11.94
CA ASN A 152 -3.86 -15.01 11.77
C ASN A 152 -3.52 -13.98 12.85
N PRO A 153 -2.98 -12.81 12.48
CA PRO A 153 -2.42 -11.92 13.48
C PRO A 153 -3.47 -11.29 14.40
N MET A 154 -4.74 -11.28 13.97
CA MET A 154 -5.86 -10.85 14.80
C MET A 154 -6.11 -11.82 15.96
N ASP A 155 -5.92 -13.12 15.77
CA ASP A 155 -6.14 -14.12 16.81
C ASP A 155 -5.08 -13.99 17.92
N LEU A 156 -3.86 -13.59 17.55
CA LEU A 156 -2.76 -13.34 18.48
C LEU A 156 -2.83 -11.96 19.13
N TRP A 157 -3.34 -10.94 18.43
CA TRP A 157 -3.61 -9.61 18.99
C TRP A 157 -4.75 -9.66 20.01
N HIS A 158 -5.84 -10.38 19.74
CA HIS A 158 -6.89 -10.59 20.73
C HIS A 158 -6.38 -11.40 21.94
N ALA A 159 -5.59 -12.44 21.70
CA ALA A 159 -4.89 -13.15 22.78
C ALA A 159 -3.87 -12.25 23.54
N ALA A 160 -3.44 -11.13 22.96
CA ALA A 160 -2.61 -10.11 23.61
C ALA A 160 -3.41 -9.15 24.49
N GLU A 161 -4.55 -8.68 24.00
CA GLU A 161 -5.43 -7.77 24.72
C GLU A 161 -6.15 -8.43 25.90
N GLU A 162 -6.38 -9.76 25.85
CA GLU A 162 -7.04 -10.52 26.93
C GLU A 162 -6.14 -10.85 28.13
N VAL A 163 -4.83 -10.55 28.07
CA VAL A 163 -3.95 -10.72 29.24
C VAL A 163 -4.07 -9.48 30.13
N GLU A 164 -5.06 -9.50 31.04
CA GLU A 164 -5.15 -8.48 32.10
C GLU A 164 -3.84 -8.44 32.93
N GLU A 165 -3.36 -7.22 33.18
CA GLU A 165 -2.19 -6.96 34.03
C GLU A 165 -2.51 -7.35 35.48
N ASP A 166 -1.87 -8.42 35.99
CA ASP A 166 -1.76 -8.75 37.43
C ASP A 166 -0.70 -7.88 38.12
#